data_AF-A0A252B010-F1
#
_entry.id   AF-A0A252B010-F1
#
_cell.length_a   1.000
_cell.length_b   1.000
_cell.length_c   1.000
_cell.angle_alpha   90.00
_cell.angle_beta   90.00
_cell.angle_gamma   90.00
#
_symmetry.space_group_name_H-M   'P 1'
#
loop_
_entity.id
_entity.type
_entity.pdbx_description
1 polymer ?
#
loop_
_entity_poly.entity_id
_entity_poly.type
_entity_poly.pdbx_seq_one_letter_code
_entity_poly.pdbx_strand_id
1 'polypeptide(L)'
;MSRLIRVCQFAAGRAVWCGQPYTGQAVLALRQGVPVVQQCRVAVGQLVFCNGPYTGKALVQTPQGFYAQCRVSVGSIVFCENPFNGKGLADSTGVP
;
A
#
# COMPACT_ATOMS: atom_id res chain seq x y z
N MET A 1 14.70 -9.77 6.83
CA MET A 1 13.45 -10.24 6.16
C MET A 1 13.12 -9.28 5.04
N SER A 2 13.03 -9.77 3.81
CA SER A 2 12.71 -8.93 2.64
C SER A 2 11.23 -8.54 2.68
N ARG A 3 10.94 -7.24 2.67
CA ARG A 3 9.58 -6.69 2.51
C ARG A 3 9.06 -7.11 1.13
N LEU A 4 7.91 -7.77 1.09
CA LEU A 4 7.25 -8.20 -0.15
C LEU A 4 5.85 -7.62 -0.22
N ILE A 5 5.54 -7.01 -1.36
CA ILE A 5 4.19 -6.56 -1.68
C ILE A 5 3.33 -7.77 -2.00
N ARG A 6 2.23 -7.93 -1.28
CA ARG A 6 1.30 -9.05 -1.39
C ARG A 6 -0.13 -8.55 -1.49
N VAL A 7 -0.99 -9.39 -2.07
CA VAL A 7 -2.44 -9.22 -1.92
C VAL A 7 -2.83 -9.73 -0.54
N CYS A 8 -3.40 -8.85 0.28
CA CYS A 8 -3.84 -9.15 1.62
C CYS A 8 -5.34 -8.92 1.79
N GLN A 9 -5.95 -9.72 2.66
CA GLN A 9 -7.28 -9.47 3.20
C GLN A 9 -7.13 -8.60 4.44
N PHE A 10 -7.95 -7.55 4.53
CA PHE A 10 -7.99 -6.63 5.66
C PHE A 10 -9.31 -6.73 6.39
N ALA A 11 -9.22 -6.60 7.71
CA ALA A 11 -10.35 -6.39 8.61
C ALA A 11 -9.98 -5.28 9.60
N ALA A 12 -10.84 -4.27 9.72
CA ALA A 12 -10.62 -3.09 10.56
C ALA A 12 -9.22 -2.46 10.38
N GLY A 13 -8.75 -2.36 9.14
CA GLY A 13 -7.45 -1.77 8.79
C GLY A 13 -6.24 -2.62 9.17
N ARG A 14 -6.40 -3.88 9.56
CA ARG A 14 -5.29 -4.81 9.80
C ARG A 14 -5.27 -5.89 8.72
N ALA A 15 -4.10 -6.19 8.18
CA ALA A 15 -3.92 -7.35 7.31
C ALA A 15 -4.09 -8.62 8.15
N VAL A 16 -5.13 -9.40 7.88
CA VAL A 16 -5.41 -10.65 8.61
C VAL A 16 -4.89 -11.88 7.87
N TRP A 17 -4.68 -11.77 6.56
CA TRP A 17 -4.10 -12.81 5.74
C TRP A 17 -3.44 -12.18 4.51
N CYS A 18 -2.28 -12.67 4.10
CA CYS A 18 -1.59 -12.24 2.88
C CYS A 18 -1.22 -13.45 2.02
N GLY A 19 -1.62 -13.39 0.76
CA GLY A 19 -1.40 -14.45 -0.21
C GLY A 19 0.00 -14.45 -0.82
N GLN A 20 0.08 -14.90 -2.07
CA GLN A 20 1.33 -14.94 -2.83
C GLN A 20 1.85 -13.52 -3.15
N PRO A 21 3.16 -13.37 -3.40
CA PRO A 21 3.76 -12.12 -3.85
C PRO A 21 3.06 -11.54 -5.08
N TYR A 22 2.80 -10.23 -5.07
CA TYR A 22 2.08 -9.55 -6.14
C TYR A 22 2.98 -9.33 -7.36
N THR A 23 2.42 -9.42 -8.57
CA THR A 23 3.07 -9.02 -9.83
C THR A 23 2.10 -8.19 -10.64
N GLY A 24 2.52 -7.01 -11.10
CA GLY A 24 1.68 -6.09 -11.85
C GLY A 24 1.91 -4.63 -11.50
N GLN A 25 0.95 -3.77 -11.85
CA GLN A 25 0.95 -2.36 -11.45
C GLN A 25 0.27 -2.19 -10.09
N ALA A 26 0.93 -1.47 -9.18
CA ALA A 26 0.47 -1.22 -7.84
C ALA A 26 0.50 0.29 -7.53
N VAL A 27 -0.39 0.74 -6.66
CA VAL A 27 -0.33 2.06 -6.06
C VAL A 27 0.25 1.88 -4.65
N LEU A 28 1.40 2.49 -4.38
CA LEU A 28 2.18 2.24 -3.17
C LEU A 28 2.52 3.56 -2.47
N ALA A 29 2.37 3.58 -1.15
CA ALA A 29 2.91 4.65 -0.32
C ALA A 29 4.38 4.36 0.01
N LEU A 30 5.28 5.14 -0.56
CA LEU A 30 6.71 5.03 -0.34
C LEU A 30 7.16 6.11 0.65
N ARG A 31 8.06 5.76 1.58
CA ARG A 31 8.68 6.74 2.47
C ARG A 31 10.03 7.15 1.90
N GLN A 32 10.08 8.31 1.26
CA GLN A 32 11.32 8.95 0.78
C GLN A 32 11.47 10.30 1.51
N GLY A 33 11.55 10.26 2.85
CA GLY A 33 11.49 11.45 3.71
C GLY A 33 10.05 11.88 4.03
N VAL A 34 9.23 12.14 3.00
CA VAL A 34 7.78 12.38 3.12
C VAL A 34 7.03 11.19 2.52
N PRO A 35 5.88 10.74 3.08
CA PRO A 35 5.06 9.72 2.43
C PRO A 35 4.53 10.23 1.09
N VAL A 36 5.02 9.63 0.00
CA VAL A 36 4.57 9.91 -1.37
C VAL A 36 3.92 8.65 -1.93
N VAL A 37 2.71 8.81 -2.48
CA VAL A 37 2.00 7.72 -3.13
C VAL A 37 2.30 7.73 -4.63
N GLN A 38 2.78 6.60 -5.13
CA GLN A 38 3.21 6.47 -6.52
C GLN A 38 2.57 5.25 -7.19
N GLN A 39 2.46 5.30 -8.51
CA GLN A 39 2.14 4.12 -9.32
C GLN A 39 3.44 3.40 -9.68
N CYS A 40 3.56 2.14 -9.28
CA CYS A 40 4.78 1.36 -9.40
C CYS A 40 4.53 0.01 -10.08
N ARG A 41 5.56 -0.51 -10.74
CA ARG A 41 5.58 -1.88 -11.24
C ARG A 41 6.23 -2.78 -10.20
N VAL A 42 5.57 -3.89 -9.91
CA VAL A 42 5.99 -4.90 -8.94
C VAL A 42 6.16 -6.23 -9.68
N ALA A 43 7.24 -6.96 -9.36
CA ALA A 43 7.49 -8.30 -9.85
C ALA A 43 7.81 -9.22 -8.66
N VAL A 44 7.00 -10.27 -8.49
CA VAL A 44 7.17 -11.26 -7.42
C VAL A 44 7.31 -10.59 -6.03
N GLY A 45 6.47 -9.59 -5.77
CA GLY A 45 6.42 -8.81 -4.54
C GLY A 45 7.52 -7.76 -4.37
N GLN A 46 8.45 -7.65 -5.31
CA GLN A 46 9.51 -6.64 -5.28
C GLN A 46 9.16 -5.43 -6.13
N LEU A 47 9.42 -4.23 -5.61
CA LEU A 47 9.30 -2.98 -6.35
C LEU A 47 10.39 -2.92 -7.43
N VAL A 48 10.00 -2.75 -8.70
CA VAL A 48 10.93 -2.66 -9.84
C VAL A 48 11.21 -1.20 -10.18
N PHE A 49 10.16 -0.41 -10.44
CA PHE A 49 10.25 1.04 -10.71
C PHE A 49 8.90 1.72 -10.45
N CYS A 50 8.91 3.04 -10.32
CA CYS A 50 7.71 3.86 -10.18
C CYS A 50 7.62 4.89 -11.31
N ASN A 51 6.42 5.05 -11.87
CA ASN A 51 6.13 5.90 -13.02
C ASN A 51 5.86 7.36 -12.66
N GLY A 52 5.69 7.65 -11.37
CA GLY A 52 5.42 9.00 -10.89
C GLY A 52 4.33 9.06 -9.81
N PRO A 53 3.96 10.29 -9.40
CA PRO A 53 2.96 10.53 -8.37
C PRO A 53 1.57 10.05 -8.82
N TYR A 54 0.80 9.50 -7.88
CA TYR A 54 -0.54 9.01 -8.11
C TYR A 54 -1.61 10.03 -7.72
N THR A 55 -2.75 10.05 -8.41
CA THR A 55 -3.96 10.81 -8.05
C THR A 55 -5.16 9.87 -8.07
N GLY A 56 -5.95 9.86 -7.00
CA GLY A 56 -7.11 8.97 -6.86
C GLY A 56 -7.23 8.39 -5.45
N LYS A 57 -7.83 7.21 -5.33
CA LYS A 57 -7.92 6.47 -4.06
C LYS A 57 -6.80 5.46 -3.97
N ALA A 58 -6.13 5.38 -2.81
CA ALA A 58 -5.04 4.45 -2.54
C ALA A 58 -5.19 3.84 -1.15
N LEU A 59 -4.73 2.60 -0.98
CA LEU A 59 -4.63 1.99 0.34
C LEU A 59 -3.30 2.40 0.98
N VAL A 60 -3.35 3.01 2.16
CA VAL A 60 -2.16 3.53 2.85
C VAL A 60 -2.18 3.12 4.31
N GLN A 61 -1.01 2.77 4.86
CA GLN A 61 -0.85 2.60 6.30
C GLN A 61 -0.71 3.96 6.98
N THR A 62 -1.64 4.27 7.88
CA THR A 62 -1.67 5.52 8.63
C THR A 62 -0.56 5.59 9.67
N PRO A 63 -0.23 6.79 10.20
CA PRO A 63 0.71 6.93 11.31
C PRO A 63 0.29 6.13 12.57
N GLN A 64 -1.00 5.87 12.75
CA GLN A 64 -1.52 5.05 13.86
C GLN A 64 -1.38 3.54 13.61
N GLY A 65 -0.85 3.13 12.45
CA GLY A 65 -0.49 1.73 12.16
C GLY A 65 -1.57 0.89 11.46
N PHE A 66 -2.75 1.43 11.17
CA PHE A 66 -3.80 0.74 10.43
C PHE A 66 -3.83 1.17 8.96
N TYR A 67 -4.32 0.29 8.09
CA TYR A 67 -4.55 0.58 6.68
C TYR A 67 -5.91 1.26 6.49
N ALA A 68 -5.93 2.33 5.71
CA ALA A 68 -7.13 3.08 5.34
C ALA A 68 -7.12 3.39 3.84
N GLN A 69 -8.30 3.55 3.25
CA GLN A 69 -8.40 4.09 1.91
C GLN A 69 -8.27 5.61 2.00
N CYS A 70 -7.30 6.18 1.30
CA CYS A 70 -7.02 7.60 1.32
C CYS A 70 -7.18 8.21 -0.07
N ARG A 71 -7.68 9.45 -0.11
CA ARG A 71 -7.65 10.29 -1.30
C ARG A 71 -6.26 10.90 -1.43
N VAL A 72 -5.70 10.76 -2.62
CA VAL A 72 -4.36 11.21 -2.99
C VAL A 72 -4.48 12.21 -4.13
N SER A 73 -3.72 13.30 -4.05
CA SER A 73 -3.59 14.29 -5.11
C SER A 73 -2.12 14.52 -5.39
N VAL A 74 -1.67 14.17 -6.60
CA VAL A 74 -0.28 14.34 -7.05
C VAL A 74 0.72 13.75 -6.05
N GLY A 75 0.45 12.53 -5.60
CA GLY A 75 1.28 11.77 -4.67
C GLY A 75 1.14 12.16 -3.20
N SER A 76 0.46 13.26 -2.89
CA SER A 76 0.21 13.69 -1.51
C SER A 76 -1.11 13.12 -0.98
N ILE A 77 -1.08 12.60 0.23
CA ILE A 77 -2.29 12.13 0.94
C ILE A 77 -3.06 13.35 1.43
N VAL A 78 -4.31 13.50 0.99
CA VAL A 78 -5.17 14.64 1.35
C VAL A 78 -6.07 14.29 2.54
N PHE A 79 -6.68 13.11 2.50
CA PHE A 79 -7.63 12.65 3.51
C PHE A 79 -7.69 11.13 3.52
N CYS A 80 -7.85 10.51 4.69
CA CYS A 80 -8.05 9.07 4.84
C CYS A 80 -9.42 8.78 5.44
N GLU A 81 -10.10 7.80 4.86
CA GLU A 81 -11.38 7.29 5.35
C GLU A 81 -11.17 6.37 6.59
N ASN A 82 -12.22 5.67 6.98
CA ASN A 82 -12.20 4.68 8.06
C ASN A 82 -11.24 3.51 7.77
N PRO A 83 -10.87 2.72 8.80
CA PRO A 83 -10.04 1.52 8.64
C PRO A 83 -10.59 0.60 7.54
N PHE A 84 -9.70 0.20 6.63
CA PHE A 84 -10.08 -0.52 5.42
C PHE A 84 -10.52 -1.96 5.71
N ASN A 85 -11.54 -2.41 4.97
CA ASN A 85 -12.00 -3.79 4.95
C ASN A 85 -12.05 -4.28 3.50
N GLY A 86 -11.55 -5.48 3.23
CA GLY A 86 -11.54 -6.06 1.88
C GLY A 86 -10.14 -6.49 1.44
N LYS A 87 -9.98 -6.71 0.13
CA LYS A 87 -8.68 -7.10 -0.46
C LYS A 87 -7.91 -5.88 -0.93
N GLY A 88 -6.61 -5.85 -0.66
CA GLY A 88 -5.74 -4.76 -1.08
C GLY A 88 -4.27 -5.18 -1.09
N LEU A 89 -3.41 -4.30 -1.57
CA LEU A 89 -1.96 -4.52 -1.53
C LEU A 89 -1.38 -3.94 -0.25
N ALA A 90 -0.60 -4.75 0.46
CA ALA A 90 0.26 -4.27 1.54
C ALA A 90 1.64 -4.85 1.38
N ASP A 91 2.59 -4.13 1.96
CA ASP A 91 3.90 -4.69 2.19
C ASP A 91 3.82 -5.58 3.43
N SER A 92 3.95 -6.89 3.23
CA SER A 92 4.11 -7.81 4.34
C SER A 92 5.54 -7.67 4.86
N THR A 93 5.76 -6.78 5.82
CA THR A 93 6.67 -7.16 6.91
C THR A 93 6.04 -8.42 7.49
N GLY A 94 6.78 -9.53 7.56
CA GLY A 94 6.30 -10.73 8.24
C GLY A 94 5.65 -10.29 9.54
N VAL A 95 4.32 -10.40 9.60
CA VAL A 95 3.59 -10.17 10.84
C VAL A 95 4.16 -11.21 11.80
N PRO A 96 4.56 -10.85 13.03
CA PRO A 96 4.92 -11.85 14.02
C PRO A 96 3.79 -12.89 14.17
#